data_AF-A0A223PA77-F1
#
_entry.id   AF-A0A223PA77-F1
#
_cell.length_a   1.000
_cell.length_b   1.000
_cell.length_c   1.000
_cell.angle_alpha   90.00
_cell.angle_beta   90.00
_cell.angle_gamma   90.00
#
_symmetry.space_group_name_H-M   'P 1'
#
loop_
_entity.id
_entity.type
_entity.pdbx_description
1 polymer ?
#
loop_
_entity_poly.entity_id
_entity_poly.type
_entity_poly.pdbx_seq_one_letter_code
_entity_poly.pdbx_strand_id
1 'polypeptide(L)'
;MSDPILRQDDSHHVRLKQILAELELELQNIPVDSPEARTLKNDFAVLKGHLNTPEVEAGVLREHIGKTQNSAMNLMDSVEGAILKDSPYVAELGRILGMI
;
A
#
# COMPACT_ATOMS: atom_id res chain seq x y z
N MET A 1 -15.96 3.33 20.49
CA MET A 1 -16.73 3.11 19.26
C MET A 1 -16.00 2.04 18.48
N SER A 2 -16.68 1.03 17.96
CA SER A 2 -16.05 0.00 17.12
C SER A 2 -15.74 0.58 15.75
N ASP A 3 -14.59 0.24 15.17
CA ASP A 3 -14.25 0.65 13.82
C ASP A 3 -15.22 0.03 12.79
N PRO A 4 -15.54 0.74 11.71
CA PRO A 4 -16.40 0.20 10.66
C PRO A 4 -15.73 -1.00 9.97
N ILE A 5 -16.53 -1.99 9.59
CA ILE A 5 -16.07 -3.14 8.80
C ILE A 5 -16.16 -2.77 7.32
N LEU A 6 -15.04 -2.91 6.61
CA LEU A 6 -14.99 -2.79 5.15
C LEU A 6 -15.22 -4.15 4.52
N ARG A 7 -16.10 -4.18 3.51
CA ARG A 7 -16.42 -5.37 2.72
C ARG A 7 -15.71 -5.32 1.37
N GLN A 8 -15.43 -6.49 0.81
CA GLN A 8 -14.67 -6.61 -0.44
C GLN A 8 -15.29 -5.94 -1.66
N ASP A 9 -16.61 -5.73 -1.66
CA ASP A 9 -17.38 -5.08 -2.73
C ASP A 9 -17.48 -3.55 -2.56
N ASP A 10 -16.93 -3.00 -1.47
CA ASP A 10 -16.85 -1.56 -1.27
C ASP A 10 -15.95 -0.91 -2.33
N SER A 11 -16.39 0.23 -2.87
CA SER A 11 -15.66 0.97 -3.92
C SER A 11 -14.24 1.37 -3.50
N HIS A 12 -14.02 1.67 -2.22
CA HIS A 12 -12.70 1.97 -1.66
C HIS A 12 -11.82 0.72 -1.62
N HIS A 13 -12.39 -0.44 -1.31
CA HIS A 13 -11.71 -1.72 -1.28
C HIS A 13 -11.23 -2.14 -2.67
N VAL A 14 -12.10 -2.00 -3.68
CA VAL A 14 -11.76 -2.27 -5.09
C VAL A 14 -10.65 -1.33 -5.57
N ARG A 15 -10.77 -0.03 -5.28
CA ARG A 15 -9.77 0.96 -5.67
C ARG A 15 -8.41 0.69 -5.02
N LEU A 16 -8.37 0.34 -3.74
CA LEU A 16 -7.14 0.02 -3.02
C LEU A 16 -6.45 -1.23 -3.59
N LYS A 17 -7.21 -2.27 -3.95
CA LYS A 17 -6.66 -3.44 -4.65
C LYS A 17 -5.99 -3.08 -5.98
N GLN A 18 -6.60 -2.19 -6.76
CA GLN A 18 -6.02 -1.73 -8.02
C GLN A 18 -4.71 -0.99 -7.81
N ILE A 19 -4.67 -0.03 -6.87
CA ILE A 19 -3.47 0.75 -6.56
C ILE A 19 -2.31 -0.14 -6.12
N LEU A 20 -2.58 -1.15 -5.29
CA LEU A 20 -1.55 -2.09 -4.85
C LEU A 20 -1.00 -2.93 -6.01
N ALA A 21 -1.87 -3.37 -6.93
CA ALA A 21 -1.42 -4.11 -8.11
C ALA A 21 -0.52 -3.26 -9.03
N GLU A 22 -0.89 -2.00 -9.25
CA GLU A 22 -0.08 -1.06 -10.04
C GLU A 22 1.28 -0.77 -9.39
N LEU A 23 1.30 -0.52 -8.07
CA LEU A 23 2.54 -0.34 -7.33
C LEU A 23 3.42 -1.58 -7.37
N GLU A 24 2.84 -2.78 -7.22
CA GLU A 24 3.60 -4.02 -7.32
C GLU A 24 4.29 -4.17 -8.69
N LEU A 25 3.63 -3.75 -9.78
CA LEU A 25 4.23 -3.73 -11.11
C LEU A 25 5.41 -2.75 -11.18
N GLU A 26 5.27 -1.55 -10.62
CA GLU A 26 6.37 -0.58 -10.55
C GLU A 26 7.56 -1.11 -9.74
N LEU A 27 7.31 -1.83 -8.64
CA LEU A 27 8.35 -2.44 -7.82
C LEU A 27 9.13 -3.56 -8.51
N GLN A 28 8.61 -4.16 -9.59
CA GLN A 28 9.37 -5.14 -10.38
C GLN A 28 10.55 -4.48 -11.10
N ASN A 29 10.48 -3.17 -11.33
CA ASN A 29 11.53 -2.41 -11.99
C ASN A 29 12.61 -1.92 -11.01
N ILE A 30 12.42 -2.13 -9.70
CA ILE A 30 13.38 -1.76 -8.66
C ILE A 30 14.33 -2.95 -8.40
N PRO A 31 15.64 -2.71 -8.29
CA PRO A 31 16.61 -3.74 -7.92
C PRO A 31 16.16 -4.51 -6.66
N VAL A 32 16.14 -5.84 -6.76
CA VAL A 32 15.55 -6.74 -5.73
C VAL A 32 16.38 -6.77 -4.43
N ASP A 33 17.60 -6.24 -4.45
CA ASP A 33 18.56 -6.34 -3.36
C ASP A 33 18.50 -5.18 -2.35
N SER A 34 17.66 -4.14 -2.57
CA SER A 34 17.54 -3.07 -1.57
C SER A 34 16.70 -3.51 -0.35
N PRO A 35 17.18 -3.28 0.89
CA PRO A 35 16.42 -3.55 2.10
C PRO A 35 15.05 -2.85 2.13
N GLU A 36 14.98 -1.64 1.61
CA GLU A 36 13.79 -0.80 1.54
C GLU A 36 12.75 -1.39 0.56
N ALA A 37 13.20 -1.86 -0.62
CA ALA A 37 12.32 -2.54 -1.58
C ALA A 37 11.80 -3.86 -1.02
N ARG A 38 12.62 -4.61 -0.28
CA ARG A 38 12.16 -5.83 0.39
C ARG A 38 11.11 -5.54 1.46
N THR A 39 11.32 -4.47 2.24
CA THR A 39 10.39 -4.04 3.27
C THR A 39 9.04 -3.66 2.66
N LEU A 40 9.05 -2.82 1.62
CA LEU A 40 7.82 -2.44 0.92
C LEU A 40 7.09 -3.62 0.29
N LYS A 41 7.81 -4.57 -0.33
CA LYS A 41 7.22 -5.81 -0.87
C LYS A 41 6.53 -6.64 0.21
N ASN A 42 7.12 -6.74 1.40
CA ASN A 42 6.52 -7.44 2.52
C ASN A 42 5.26 -6.73 3.02
N ASP A 43 5.30 -5.40 3.15
CA ASP A 43 4.14 -4.61 3.59
C ASP A 43 2.97 -4.71 2.60
N PHE A 44 3.25 -4.69 1.29
CA PHE A 44 2.25 -4.97 0.26
C PHE A 44 1.65 -6.36 0.37
N ALA A 45 2.46 -7.39 0.60
CA ALA A 45 1.97 -8.75 0.76
C ALA A 45 1.01 -8.87 1.96
N VAL A 46 1.34 -8.22 3.09
CA VAL A 46 0.49 -8.17 4.27
C VAL A 46 -0.82 -7.44 3.97
N LEU A 47 -0.75 -6.22 3.42
CA LEU A 47 -1.92 -5.42 3.09
C LEU A 47 -2.86 -6.13 2.09
N LYS A 48 -2.31 -6.80 1.08
CA LYS A 48 -3.09 -7.64 0.15
C LYS A 48 -3.73 -8.82 0.85
N GLY A 49 -3.04 -9.46 1.80
CA GLY A 49 -3.59 -10.52 2.64
C GLY A 49 -4.87 -10.07 3.33
N HIS A 50 -4.83 -8.89 3.97
CA HIS A 50 -6.01 -8.29 4.61
C HIS A 50 -7.11 -7.91 3.60
N LEU A 51 -6.77 -7.38 2.43
CA LEU A 51 -7.77 -7.06 1.41
C LEU A 51 -8.40 -8.30 0.75
N ASN A 52 -7.78 -9.46 0.89
CA ASN A 52 -8.34 -10.71 0.40
C ASN A 52 -9.24 -11.41 1.45
N THR A 53 -9.38 -10.87 2.66
CA THR A 53 -10.40 -11.34 3.61
C THR A 53 -11.78 -10.77 3.25
N PRO A 54 -12.87 -11.51 3.50
CA PRO A 54 -14.24 -11.06 3.18
C PRO A 54 -14.64 -9.79 3.92
N GLU A 55 -14.18 -9.66 5.15
CA GLU A 55 -14.44 -8.54 6.05
C GLU A 55 -13.11 -8.18 6.73
N VAL A 56 -12.83 -6.87 6.82
CA VAL A 56 -11.66 -6.33 7.53
C VAL A 56 -12.06 -5.09 8.30
N GLU A 57 -11.57 -4.96 9.53
CA GLU A 57 -11.77 -3.75 10.32
C GLU A 57 -11.03 -2.57 9.67
N ALA A 58 -11.71 -1.43 9.51
CA ALA A 58 -11.12 -0.25 8.88
C ALA A 58 -9.88 0.27 9.64
N GLY A 59 -9.85 0.13 10.97
CA GLY A 59 -8.69 0.50 11.78
C GLY A 59 -7.44 -0.33 11.44
N VAL A 60 -7.60 -1.64 11.33
CA VAL A 60 -6.53 -2.57 10.90
C VAL A 60 -6.06 -2.22 9.50
N LEU A 61 -6.99 -2.00 8.57
CA LEU A 61 -6.63 -1.64 7.20
C LEU A 61 -5.88 -0.30 7.15
N ARG A 62 -6.32 0.70 7.89
CA ARG A 62 -5.66 2.02 7.99
C ARG A 62 -4.23 1.90 8.52
N GLU A 63 -3.99 1.06 9.53
CA GLU A 63 -2.65 0.81 10.06
C GLU A 63 -1.72 0.23 8.98
N HIS A 64 -2.20 -0.78 8.24
CA HIS A 64 -1.40 -1.41 7.20
C HIS A 64 -1.16 -0.50 5.99
N ILE A 65 -2.13 0.32 5.60
CA ILE A 65 -1.94 1.37 4.58
C ILE A 65 -0.90 2.38 5.06
N GLY A 66 -0.95 2.81 6.33
CA GLY A 66 0.03 3.73 6.92
C GLY A 66 1.45 3.18 6.93
N LYS A 67 1.62 1.91 7.32
CA LYS A 67 2.92 1.21 7.24
C LYS A 67 3.45 1.15 5.81
N THR A 68 2.58 0.76 4.87
CA THR A 68 2.90 0.67 3.45
C THR A 68 3.33 2.03 2.88
N GLN A 69 2.62 3.11 3.24
CA GLN A 69 2.98 4.47 2.83
C GLN A 69 4.36 4.87 3.35
N ASN A 70 4.65 4.61 4.64
CA ASN A 70 5.94 4.94 5.24
C ASN A 70 7.09 4.17 4.55
N SER A 71 6.90 2.88 4.26
CA SER A 71 7.89 2.08 3.54
C SER A 71 8.11 2.56 2.11
N ALA A 72 7.06 3.04 1.43
CA ALA A 72 7.18 3.65 0.11
C ALA A 72 7.96 4.97 0.17
N MET A 73 7.71 5.81 1.18
CA MET A 73 8.49 7.03 1.42
C MET A 73 9.97 6.75 1.68
N ASN A 74 10.27 5.78 2.54
CA ASN A 74 11.64 5.38 2.83
C ASN A 74 12.38 4.89 1.58
N LEU A 75 11.70 4.15 0.70
CA LEU A 75 12.29 3.72 -0.57
C LEU A 75 12.49 4.90 -1.54
N MET A 76 11.52 5.82 -1.66
CA MET A 76 11.67 7.03 -2.49
C MET A 76 12.84 7.92 -2.05
N ASP A 77 13.12 7.96 -0.75
CA ASP A 77 14.26 8.70 -0.18
C ASP A 77 15.60 7.97 -0.39
N SER A 78 15.58 6.70 -0.81
CA SER A 78 16.74 5.90 -1.16
C SER A 78 17.19 6.13 -2.62
N VAL A 79 18.45 5.80 -2.93
CA VAL A 79 19.00 5.96 -4.29
C VAL A 79 18.29 5.04 -5.29
N GLU A 80 17.82 3.88 -4.81
CA GLU A 80 17.17 2.83 -5.58
C GLU A 80 15.70 3.13 -5.89
N GLY A 81 15.04 4.00 -5.12
CA GLY A 81 13.62 4.32 -5.26
C GLY A 81 13.30 5.51 -6.16
N ALA A 82 14.25 6.00 -6.96
CA ALA A 82 14.03 7.09 -7.90
C ALA A 82 12.80 6.86 -8.82
N ILE A 83 12.51 5.61 -9.18
CA ILE A 83 11.36 5.25 -10.01
C ILE A 83 10.01 5.44 -9.32
N LEU A 84 9.96 5.39 -7.98
CA LEU A 84 8.73 5.59 -7.21
C LEU A 84 8.45 7.06 -6.92
N LYS A 85 9.46 7.92 -7.02
CA LYS A 85 9.32 9.36 -6.73
C LYS A 85 8.26 10.03 -7.62
N ASP A 86 8.13 9.56 -8.85
CA ASP A 86 7.15 10.05 -9.82
C ASP A 86 5.87 9.17 -9.86
N SER A 87 5.76 8.17 -8.98
CA SER A 87 4.63 7.24 -8.97
C SER A 87 3.34 7.94 -8.49
N PRO A 88 2.29 8.00 -9.33
CA PRO A 88 1.01 8.57 -8.91
C PRO A 88 0.32 7.71 -7.83
N TYR A 89 0.73 6.46 -7.67
CA TYR A 89 0.10 5.50 -6.78
C TYR A 89 0.54 5.65 -5.32
N VAL A 90 1.78 6.10 -5.08
CA VAL A 90 2.24 6.45 -3.72
C VAL A 90 1.46 7.65 -3.18
N ALA A 91 1.23 8.66 -4.03
CA ALA A 91 0.39 9.81 -3.69
C ALA A 91 -1.07 9.39 -3.42
N GLU A 92 -1.58 8.43 -4.18
CA GLU A 92 -2.92 7.88 -4.00
C GLU A 92 -3.08 7.11 -2.67
N LEU A 93 -2.06 6.36 -2.23
CA LEU A 93 -2.07 5.75 -0.89
C LEU A 93 -2.19 6.80 0.23
N GLY A 94 -1.48 7.92 0.09
CA GLY A 94 -1.61 9.05 1.01
C GLY A 94 -2.99 9.71 0.98
N ARG A 95 -3.61 9.84 -0.21
CA ARG A 95 -4.99 10.33 -0.34
C ARG A 95 -5.99 9.42 0.35
N ILE A 96 -5.84 8.10 0.23
CA ILE A 96 -6.70 7.13 0.94
C ILE A 96 -6.60 7.33 2.46
N LEU A 97 -5.40 7.50 3.00
CA LEU A 97 -5.22 7.76 4.44
C LEU A 97 -5.86 9.07 4.92
N GLY A 98 -5.96 10.07 4.05
CA GLY A 98 -6.61 11.35 4.35
C GLY A 98 -8.13 11.40 4.13
N MET A 99 -8.71 10.35 3.53
CA MET A 99 -10.14 10.27 3.18
C MET A 99 -10.95 9.30 4.05
N ILE A 100 -10.29 8.37 4.76
CA ILE A 100 -10.92 7.42 5.70
C ILE A 100 -10.91 8.00 7.12
#